data_AF-A0A6J4JSB4-F1
#
_entry.id   AF-A0A6J4JSB4-F1
#
_cell.length_a   1.000
_cell.length_b   1.000
_cell.length_c   1.000
_cell.angle_alpha   90.00
_cell.angle_beta   90.00
_cell.angle_gamma   90.00
#
_symmetry.space_group_name_H-M   'P 1'
#
loop_
_entity.id
_entity.type
_entity.pdbx_description
1 polymer ?
#
loop_
_entity_poly.entity_id
_entity_poly.type
_entity_poly.pdbx_seq_one_letter_code
_entity_poly.pdbx_strand_id
1 'polypeptide(L)' 'MDDRIVEFIQALRASGVRVSLAESADSMRAIEQLGITDRELFKASLRATLIKEHADFPIFEQ' A
#
# COMPACT_ATOMS: atom_id res chain seq x y z
N MET A 1 -7.34 -9.40 -7.83
CA MET A 1 -7.18 -8.18 -7.03
C MET A 1 -5.77 -8.16 -6.44
N ASP A 2 -5.38 -9.26 -5.81
CA ASP A 2 -4.07 -9.49 -5.18
C ASP A 2 -2.90 -9.14 -6.10
N ASP A 3 -2.94 -9.58 -7.36
CA ASP A 3 -1.91 -9.25 -8.37
C ASP A 3 -1.74 -7.73 -8.55
N ARG A 4 -2.83 -6.94 -8.49
CA ARG A 4 -2.77 -5.48 -8.64
C ARG A 4 -2.10 -4.83 -7.43
N ILE A 5 -2.32 -5.37 -6.23
CA ILE A 5 -1.67 -4.90 -5.01
C ILE A 5 -0.18 -5.25 -5.03
N VAL A 6 0.16 -6.46 -5.45
CA VAL A 6 1.56 -6.89 -5.61
C VAL A 6 2.29 -6.00 -6.63
N GLU A 7 1.69 -5.73 -7.79
CA GLU A 7 2.24 -4.82 -8.79
C GLU A 7 2.42 -3.40 -8.23
N PHE A 8 1.45 -2.90 -7.46
CA PHE A 8 1.56 -1.59 -6.82
C PHE A 8 2.71 -1.54 -5.80
N ILE A 9 2.86 -2.57 -4.97
CA ILE A 9 4.00 -2.70 -4.03
C ILE A 9 5.33 -2.76 -4.79
N GLN A 10 5.38 -3.46 -5.92
CA GLN A 10 6.56 -3.50 -6.77
C GLN A 10 6.89 -2.12 -7.36
N ALA A 11 5.88 -1.35 -7.79
CA ALA A 11 6.05 0.01 -8.30
C ALA A 11 6.57 0.97 -7.21
N LEU A 12 6.05 0.87 -5.98
CA LEU A 12 6.56 1.64 -4.84
C LEU A 12 8.03 1.32 -4.56
N ARG A 13 8.40 0.03 -4.54
CA ARG A 13 9.80 -0.40 -4.38
C ARG A 13 10.69 0.11 -5.50
N ALA A 14 10.23 0.04 -6.75
CA ALA A 14 10.96 0.56 -7.91
C ALA A 14 11.13 2.08 -7.85
N SER A 15 10.20 2.78 -7.20
CA SER A 15 10.25 4.24 -6.96
C SER A 15 11.05 4.63 -5.72
N GLY A 16 11.69 3.67 -5.03
CA GLY A 16 12.58 3.91 -3.89
C GLY A 16 11.93 3.76 -2.51
N VAL A 17 10.62 3.48 -2.44
CA VAL A 17 9.92 3.25 -1.17
C VAL A 17 10.30 1.89 -0.60
N ARG A 18 10.79 1.86 0.64
CA ARG A 18 11.18 0.61 1.30
C ARG A 18 9.97 -0.11 1.87
N VAL A 19 9.38 -1.03 1.10
CA VAL A 19 8.30 -1.91 1.56
C VAL A 19 8.83 -3.30 1.91
N SER A 20 8.65 -3.73 3.14
CA SER A 20 9.02 -5.04 3.70
C SER A 20 7.95 -6.10 3.43
N LEU A 21 8.27 -7.37 3.75
CA LEU A 21 7.30 -8.46 3.69
C LEU A 21 6.15 -8.27 4.71
N ALA A 22 6.44 -7.71 5.89
CA ALA A 22 5.43 -7.45 6.92
C ALA A 22 4.42 -6.39 6.45
N GLU A 23 4.89 -5.25 5.96
CA GLU A 23 4.05 -4.18 5.39
C GLU A 23 3.20 -4.71 4.21
N SER A 24 3.79 -5.57 3.36
CA SER A 24 3.05 -6.22 2.27
C SER A 24 1.89 -7.08 2.82
N ALA A 25 2.18 -7.94 3.80
CA ALA A 25 1.16 -8.81 4.41
C ALA A 25 0.07 -8.02 5.14
N ASP A 26 0.44 -6.93 5.82
CA ASP A 26 -0.51 -6.06 6.52
C ASP A 26 -1.44 -5.34 5.55
N SER A 27 -0.93 -4.90 4.39
CA SER A 27 -1.76 -4.30 3.34
C SER A 27 -2.81 -5.26 2.80
N MET A 28 -2.45 -6.54 2.60
CA MET A 28 -3.36 -7.57 2.13
C MET A 28 -4.47 -7.82 3.16
N ARG A 29 -4.11 -7.97 4.45
CA ARG A 29 -5.08 -8.13 5.54
C ARG A 29 -6.00 -6.92 5.67
N ALA A 30 -5.47 -5.71 5.55
CA ALA A 30 -6.28 -4.50 5.64
C ALA A 30 -7.33 -4.43 4.52
N ILE A 31 -6.97 -4.83 3.30
CA ILE A 31 -7.91 -4.88 2.17
C ILE A 31 -8.97 -5.97 2.36
N GLU A 32 -8.58 -7.14 2.87
CA GLU A 32 -9.54 -8.22 3.18
C GLU A 32 -10.59 -7.78 4.20
N GLN A 33 -10.20 -6.97 5.19
CA GLN A 33 -11.11 -6.50 6.25
C GLN A 33 -11.95 -5.29 5.84
N LEU A 34 -11.37 -4.33 5.12
CA LEU A 34 -12.02 -3.04 4.80
C LEU A 34 -12.74 -3.06 3.45
N GLY A 35 -12.39 -4.00 2.57
CA GLY A 35 -12.90 -4.06 1.21
C GLY A 35 -12.38 -2.92 0.32
N ILE A 36 -12.97 -2.81 -0.88
CA ILE A 36 -12.51 -1.90 -1.95
C ILE A 36 -13.61 -0.95 -2.45
N THR A 37 -14.75 -0.92 -1.76
CA THR A 37 -15.94 -0.17 -2.21
C THR A 37 -15.78 1.32 -2.01
N ASP A 38 -15.11 1.72 -0.93
CA ASP A 38 -14.76 3.12 -0.65
C ASP A 38 -13.31 3.37 -1.08
N ARG A 39 -13.15 4.19 -2.11
CA ARG A 39 -11.85 4.53 -2.69
C ARG A 39 -10.94 5.24 -1.69
N GLU A 40 -11.48 6.14 -0.87
CA GLU A 40 -10.68 6.92 0.07
C GLU A 40 -10.23 6.03 1.23
N LEU A 41 -11.12 5.15 1.72
CA LEU A 41 -10.76 4.17 2.74
C LEU A 41 -9.71 3.17 2.23
N PHE A 42 -9.86 2.69 0.99
CA PHE A 42 -8.89 1.80 0.35
C PHE A 42 -7.52 2.46 0.18
N LYS A 43 -7.48 3.72 -0.27
CA LYS A 43 -6.22 4.45 -0.40
C LYS A 43 -5.59 4.70 0.97
N ALA A 44 -6.39 5.08 1.96
CA ALA A 44 -5.91 5.32 3.32
C ALA A 44 -5.34 4.05 3.96
N SER A 45 -5.97 2.89 3.76
CA SER A 45 -5.49 1.61 4.30
C SER A 45 -4.17 1.17 3.67
N LEU A 46 -4.03 1.34 2.35
CA LEU A 46 -2.77 1.11 1.66
C LEU A 46 -1.66 2.02 2.17
N ARG A 47 -1.92 3.32 2.31
CA ARG A 47 -0.91 4.27 2.83
C ARG A 47 -0.49 3.90 4.25
N ALA A 48 -1.46 3.59 5.11
CA ALA A 48 -1.22 3.27 6.52
C ALA A 48 -0.41 1.99 6.72
N THR A 49 -0.50 1.03 5.79
CA THR A 49 0.18 -0.27 5.89
C THR A 49 1.49 -0.34 5.10
N LEU A 50 1.62 0.43 4.01
CA LEU A 50 2.78 0.36 3.12
C LEU A 50 3.83 1.43 3.41
N ILE A 51 3.46 2.55 4.03
CA ILE A 51 4.35 3.71 4.16
C ILE A 51 4.69 3.98 5.63
N LYS A 52 5.92 3.63 6.02
CA LYS A 52 6.45 3.88 7.38
C LYS A 52 7.06 5.26 7.59
N GLU A 53 7.62 5.87 6.53
CA GLU A 53 8.30 7.16 6.63
C GLU A 53 7.45 8.24 5.97
N HIS A 54 7.25 9.37 6.66
CA HIS A 54 6.51 10.51 6.11
C HIS A 54 7.15 11.05 4.80
N ALA A 55 8.46 10.89 4.65
CA ALA A 55 9.18 11.29 3.44
C ALA A 55 8.72 10.54 2.16
N ASP A 56 8.14 9.35 2.31
CA ASP A 56 7.67 8.53 1.19
C ASP A 56 6.21 8.83 0.80
N PHE A 57 5.52 9.69 1.55
CA PHE A 57 4.12 10.06 1.26
C PHE A 57 3.95 10.66 -0.15
N PRO A 58 4.81 11.61 -0.62
CA PRO A 58 4.67 12.17 -1.96
C PRO A 58 4.82 11.13 -3.08
N ILE A 59 5.60 10.06 -2.86
CA ILE A 59 5.77 8.99 -3.86
C ILE A 59 4.50 8.12 -3.92
N PHE A 60 3.87 7.85 -2.78
CA PHE A 60 2.61 7.09 -2.72
C PHE A 60 1.43 7.86 -3.34
N GLU A 61 1.40 9.18 -3.20
CA GLU A 61 0.28 10.04 -3.62
C GLU A 61 0.30 10.42 -5.11
N GLN A 62 1.34 10.01 -5.85
CA GLN A 62 1.58 10.32 -7.26
C GLN A 62 0.66 9.53 -8.19
#